data_AF-A0A954SYI7-F1
#
_entry.id   AF-A0A954SYI7-F1
#
_cell.length_a   1.000
_cell.length_b   1.000
_cell.length_c   1.000
_cell.angle_alpha   90.00
_cell.angle_beta   90.00
_cell.angle_gamma   90.00
#
_symmetry.space_group_name_H-M   'P 1'
#
loop_
_entity.id
_entity.type
_entity.pdbx_description
1 polymer ?
#
loop_
_entity_poly.entity_id
_entity_poly.type
_entity_poly.pdbx_seq_one_letter_code
_entity_poly.pdbx_strand_id
1 'polypeptide(L)'
;MIALVAFFAVAFAALKFANDVWWMIVMGAALVLFMAMAVMALASLGAQRAFACGVVVCMAIYGSVIYLSGHKELVPQGERRLPTTRLLSTIFTVAHAEKQPGVSTTEFSGAYADRPMIGYGYGDYGGYGDGGYGMPFGESRSWLPGEAFMAIGHVLWTIVLGLAGGVFAVFVYARRCTDGNASN
;
A
#
# COMPACT_ATOMS: atom_id res chain seq x y z
N MET A 1 10.76 18.57 10.44
CA MET A 1 10.91 17.42 11.38
C MET A 1 9.59 17.03 12.02
N ILE A 2 8.86 17.95 12.67
CA ILE A 2 7.58 17.64 13.36
C ILE A 2 6.53 17.00 12.44
N ALA A 3 6.30 17.56 11.25
CA ALA A 3 5.34 17.01 10.28
C ALA A 3 5.67 15.57 9.84
N LEU A 4 6.96 15.26 9.71
CA LEU A 4 7.43 13.91 9.36
C LEU A 4 7.16 12.94 10.51
N VAL A 5 7.47 13.33 11.75
CA VAL A 5 7.17 12.52 12.94
C VAL A 5 5.67 12.27 13.08
N ALA A 6 4.84 13.31 12.87
CA ALA A 6 3.39 13.19 12.90
C ALA A 6 2.87 12.24 11.80
N PHE A 7 3.41 12.34 10.58
CA PHE A 7 3.08 11.43 9.49
C PHE A 7 3.38 9.97 9.85
N PHE A 8 4.58 9.69 10.36
CA PHE A 8 4.93 8.32 10.77
C PHE A 8 4.07 7.83 11.94
N ALA A 9 3.76 8.68 12.92
CA ALA A 9 2.88 8.31 14.03
C ALA A 9 1.47 7.93 13.53
N VAL A 10 0.89 8.71 12.61
CA VAL A 10 -0.40 8.40 12.00
C VAL A 10 -0.32 7.14 11.14
N ALA A 11 0.77 6.95 10.39
CA ALA A 11 1.00 5.75 9.60
C ALA A 11 1.04 4.48 10.47
N PHE A 12 1.78 4.52 11.58
CA PHE A 12 1.83 3.40 12.53
C PHE A 12 0.47 3.16 13.21
N ALA A 13 -0.26 4.23 13.56
CA ALA A 13 -1.61 4.11 14.10
C ALA A 13 -2.57 3.46 13.08
N ALA A 14 -2.54 3.90 11.82
CA ALA A 14 -3.34 3.33 10.74
C ALA A 14 -3.03 1.86 10.50
N LEU A 15 -1.75 1.47 10.56
CA LEU A 15 -1.34 0.06 10.45
C LEU A 15 -1.76 -0.76 11.68
N LYS A 16 -1.66 -0.21 12.89
CA LYS A 16 -2.07 -0.89 14.12
C LYS A 16 -3.58 -1.14 14.19
N PHE A 17 -4.37 -0.20 13.68
CA PHE A 17 -5.83 -0.24 13.69
C PHE A 17 -6.42 -0.51 12.29
N ALA A 18 -5.66 -1.17 11.42
CA ALA A 18 -6.05 -1.42 10.04
C ALA A 18 -7.46 -2.03 9.94
N ASN A 19 -8.39 -1.23 9.46
CA ASN A 19 -9.80 -1.56 9.24
C ASN A 19 -10.32 -0.74 8.05
N ASP A 20 -11.56 -0.99 7.62
CA ASP A 20 -12.15 -0.33 6.46
C ASP A 20 -12.22 1.20 6.59
N VAL A 21 -12.42 1.69 7.81
CA VAL A 21 -12.46 3.13 8.10
C VAL A 21 -11.08 3.77 7.89
N TRP A 22 -10.03 3.17 8.45
CA TRP A 22 -8.66 3.63 8.24
C TRP A 22 -8.23 3.52 6.78
N TRP A 23 -8.65 2.46 6.09
CA TRP A 23 -8.42 2.31 4.66
C TRP A 23 -9.04 3.47 3.88
N MET A 24 -10.33 3.76 4.09
CA MET A 24 -11.02 4.88 3.44
C MET A 24 -10.35 6.22 3.74
N ILE A 25 -9.97 6.47 4.99
CA ILE A 25 -9.30 7.72 5.41
C ILE A 25 -7.94 7.87 4.72
N VAL A 26 -7.11 6.83 4.76
CA VAL A 26 -5.75 6.86 4.20
C VAL A 26 -5.79 6.99 2.67
N MET A 27 -6.68 6.24 2.00
CA MET A 27 -6.85 6.36 0.55
C MET A 27 -7.42 7.73 0.15
N GLY A 28 -8.42 8.23 0.87
CA GLY A 28 -8.97 9.56 0.63
C GLY A 28 -7.92 10.65 0.78
N ALA A 29 -7.11 10.60 1.85
CA ALA A 29 -6.02 11.52 2.08
C ALA A 29 -4.94 11.42 0.98
N ALA A 30 -4.57 10.21 0.55
CA ALA A 30 -3.61 10.00 -0.52
C ALA A 30 -4.11 10.53 -1.87
N LEU A 31 -5.40 10.36 -2.17
CA LEU A 31 -6.02 10.88 -3.38
C LEU A 31 -6.04 12.41 -3.39
N VAL A 32 -6.44 13.04 -2.27
CA VAL A 32 -6.43 14.50 -2.13
C VAL A 32 -5.01 15.04 -2.28
N LEU A 33 -4.02 14.39 -1.65
CA LEU A 33 -2.62 14.76 -1.80
C LEU A 33 -2.17 14.64 -3.25
N PHE A 34 -2.48 13.53 -3.92
CA PHE A 34 -2.14 13.33 -5.33
C PHE A 34 -2.74 14.42 -6.23
N MET A 35 -4.02 14.74 -6.05
CA MET A 35 -4.70 15.81 -6.80
C MET A 35 -4.06 17.17 -6.52
N ALA A 36 -3.77 17.50 -5.25
CA ALA A 36 -3.13 18.76 -4.89
C ALA A 36 -1.73 18.88 -5.53
N MET A 37 -0.95 17.81 -5.53
CA MET A 37 0.37 17.78 -6.18
C MET A 37 0.25 17.84 -7.70
N ALA A 38 -0.77 17.22 -8.31
CA ALA A 38 -1.03 17.32 -9.74
C ALA A 38 -1.38 18.76 -10.16
N VAL A 39 -2.25 19.43 -9.41
CA VAL A 39 -2.56 20.86 -9.62
C VAL A 39 -1.30 21.71 -9.46
N MET A 40 -0.51 21.47 -8.41
CA MET A 40 0.74 22.19 -8.20
C MET A 40 1.74 21.96 -9.34
N ALA A 41 1.84 20.75 -9.89
CA ALA A 41 2.69 20.42 -11.02
C ALA A 41 2.31 21.17 -12.32
N LEU A 42 1.05 21.59 -12.44
CA LEU A 42 0.54 22.35 -13.58
C LEU A 42 0.59 23.86 -13.35
N ALA A 43 0.30 24.32 -12.13
CA ALA A 43 0.14 25.74 -11.82
C ALA A 43 1.43 26.45 -11.36
N SER A 44 2.41 25.72 -10.83
CA SER A 44 3.64 26.32 -10.28
C SER A 44 4.77 26.45 -11.33
N LEU A 45 5.76 27.30 -11.04
CA LEU A 45 6.95 27.50 -11.86
C LEU A 45 8.22 27.09 -11.07
N GLY A 46 9.30 26.83 -11.80
CA GLY A 46 10.63 26.57 -11.23
C GLY A 46 10.72 25.29 -10.39
N ALA A 47 11.40 25.37 -9.25
CA ALA A 47 11.71 24.22 -8.40
C ALA A 47 10.45 23.55 -7.80
N GLN A 48 9.41 24.32 -7.49
CA GLN A 48 8.15 23.79 -6.96
C GLN A 48 7.46 22.87 -7.97
N ARG A 49 7.48 23.25 -9.26
CA ARG A 49 6.95 22.44 -10.35
C ARG A 49 7.71 21.14 -10.50
N ALA A 50 9.04 21.20 -10.45
CA ALA A 50 9.90 20.03 -10.54
C ALA A 50 9.61 19.05 -9.39
N PHE A 51 9.49 19.55 -8.16
CA PHE A 51 9.11 18.74 -7.00
C PHE A 51 7.76 18.05 -7.23
N ALA A 52 6.73 18.83 -7.58
CA ALA A 52 5.39 18.32 -7.76
C ALA A 52 5.28 17.28 -8.88
N CYS A 53 5.93 17.52 -10.02
CA CYS A 53 6.03 16.53 -11.10
C CYS A 53 6.69 15.22 -10.62
N GLY A 54 7.80 15.31 -9.87
CA GLY A 54 8.48 14.13 -9.33
C GLY A 54 7.59 13.30 -8.41
N VAL A 55 6.83 13.97 -7.52
CA VAL A 55 5.87 13.31 -6.63
C VAL A 55 4.79 12.60 -7.44
N VAL A 56 4.11 13.31 -8.34
CA VAL A 56 3.00 12.79 -9.14
C VAL A 56 3.45 11.59 -9.98
N VAL A 57 4.57 11.71 -10.68
CA VAL A 57 5.10 10.64 -11.54
C VAL A 57 5.45 9.40 -10.73
N CYS A 58 6.17 9.53 -9.61
CA CYS A 58 6.51 8.39 -8.78
C CYS A 58 5.29 7.73 -8.14
N MET A 59 4.32 8.52 -7.65
CA MET A 59 3.06 7.98 -7.11
C MET A 59 2.26 7.25 -8.20
N ALA A 60 2.16 7.81 -9.41
CA ALA A 60 1.44 7.20 -10.52
C ALA A 60 2.11 5.89 -10.98
N ILE A 61 3.44 5.86 -11.09
CA ILE A 61 4.19 4.65 -11.47
C ILE A 61 3.97 3.55 -10.44
N TYR A 62 4.22 3.85 -9.16
CA TYR A 62 4.11 2.82 -8.12
C TYR A 62 2.65 2.37 -7.92
N GLY A 63 1.69 3.31 -7.93
CA GLY A 63 0.27 2.99 -7.90
C GLY A 63 -0.17 2.10 -9.07
N SER A 64 0.35 2.37 -10.28
CA SER A 64 0.10 1.52 -11.46
C SER A 64 0.72 0.13 -11.30
N VAL A 65 1.93 0.02 -10.74
CA VAL A 65 2.56 -1.27 -10.45
C VAL A 65 1.70 -2.09 -9.48
N ILE A 66 1.19 -1.46 -8.42
CA ILE A 66 0.30 -2.13 -7.46
C ILE A 66 -1.02 -2.54 -8.13
N TYR A 67 -1.62 -1.66 -8.92
CA TYR A 67 -2.86 -1.94 -9.64
C TYR A 67 -2.71 -3.11 -10.61
N LEU A 68 -1.62 -3.14 -11.39
CA LEU A 68 -1.34 -4.20 -12.36
C LEU A 68 -0.98 -5.53 -11.71
N SER A 69 -0.41 -5.53 -10.51
CA SER A 69 -0.15 -6.75 -9.73
C SER A 69 -1.43 -7.40 -9.17
N GLY A 70 -2.55 -6.67 -9.15
CA GLY A 70 -3.85 -7.16 -8.70
C GLY A 70 -3.86 -7.60 -7.24
N HIS A 71 -4.75 -8.52 -6.90
CA HIS A 71 -4.95 -8.98 -5.51
C HIS A 71 -3.76 -9.76 -4.92
N LYS A 72 -2.80 -10.21 -5.74
CA LYS A 72 -1.69 -11.06 -5.28
C LYS A 72 -0.78 -10.39 -4.25
N GLU A 73 -0.57 -9.08 -4.38
CA GLU A 73 0.29 -8.31 -3.47
C GLU A 73 -0.47 -7.82 -2.22
N LEU A 74 -1.80 -7.85 -2.24
CA LEU A 74 -2.64 -7.45 -1.10
C LEU A 74 -2.80 -8.58 -0.07
N VAL A 75 -2.49 -9.83 -0.45
CA VAL A 75 -2.54 -10.97 0.46
C VAL A 75 -1.18 -11.11 1.16
N PRO A 76 -1.10 -11.03 2.51
CA PRO A 76 0.17 -11.09 3.25
C PRO A 76 0.98 -12.40 3.01
N GLN A 77 0.28 -13.46 2.63
CA GLN A 77 0.81 -14.80 2.36
C GLN A 77 0.92 -15.12 0.86
N GLY A 78 0.59 -14.17 -0.02
CA GLY A 78 0.65 -14.33 -1.46
C GLY A 78 2.09 -14.37 -2.01
N GLU A 79 2.18 -14.41 -3.34
CA GLU A 79 3.46 -14.29 -4.05
C GLU A 79 4.10 -12.91 -3.75
N ARG A 80 5.15 -12.88 -2.92
CA ARG A 80 5.84 -11.63 -2.51
C ARG A 80 6.81 -11.14 -3.59
N ARG A 81 6.30 -10.66 -4.73
CA ARG A 81 7.15 -10.22 -5.85
C ARG A 81 7.73 -8.84 -5.59
N LEU A 82 6.97 -7.94 -4.99
CA LEU A 82 7.45 -6.59 -4.69
C LEU A 82 8.27 -6.54 -3.39
N PRO A 83 9.37 -5.77 -3.35
CA PRO A 83 10.19 -5.62 -2.14
C PRO A 83 9.39 -4.95 -1.01
N THR A 84 8.46 -4.05 -1.34
CA THR A 84 7.58 -3.39 -0.36
C THR A 84 6.62 -4.39 0.29
N THR A 85 6.08 -5.34 -0.47
CA THR A 85 5.24 -6.44 0.04
C THR A 85 6.01 -7.33 1.01
N ARG A 86 7.28 -7.66 0.69
CA ARG A 86 8.13 -8.43 1.60
C ARG A 86 8.32 -7.70 2.92
N LEU A 87 8.65 -6.41 2.87
CA LEU A 87 8.82 -5.61 4.07
C LEU A 87 7.52 -5.50 4.89
N LEU A 88 6.39 -5.21 4.24
CA LEU A 88 5.08 -5.13 4.89
C LEU A 88 4.67 -6.47 5.52
N SER A 89 4.93 -7.59 4.83
CA SER A 89 4.63 -8.93 5.37
C SER A 89 5.43 -9.23 6.64
N THR A 90 6.68 -8.80 6.72
CA THR A 90 7.51 -8.94 7.94
C THR A 90 6.98 -8.07 9.08
N ILE A 91 6.57 -6.84 8.78
CA ILE A 91 5.97 -5.97 9.80
C ILE A 91 4.64 -6.56 10.29
N PHE A 92 3.84 -7.09 9.37
CA PHE A 92 2.55 -7.72 9.68
C PHE A 92 2.72 -8.91 10.63
N THR A 93 3.66 -9.82 10.35
CA THR A 93 3.90 -11.00 11.18
C THR A 93 4.37 -10.61 12.58
N VAL A 94 5.28 -9.63 12.70
CA VAL A 94 5.74 -9.14 14.00
C VAL A 94 4.60 -8.48 14.78
N ALA A 95 3.80 -7.64 14.13
CA ALA A 95 2.69 -6.93 14.77
C ALA A 95 1.55 -7.88 15.25
N HIS A 96 1.37 -9.02 14.59
CA HIS A 96 0.31 -9.98 14.92
C HIS A 96 0.78 -11.14 15.81
N ALA A 97 2.08 -11.43 15.85
CA ALA A 97 2.64 -12.45 16.74
C ALA A 97 2.32 -12.18 18.22
N GLU A 98 2.20 -10.91 18.62
CA GLU A 98 1.90 -10.51 20.01
C GLU A 98 0.46 -10.86 20.45
N LYS A 99 -0.48 -11.01 19.50
CA LYS A 99 -1.91 -11.22 19.82
C LYS A 99 -2.34 -12.68 20.01
N GLN A 100 -1.45 -13.65 19.78
CA GLN A 100 -1.76 -15.07 19.98
C GLN A 100 -0.95 -15.64 21.15
N PRO A 101 -1.39 -15.44 22.41
CA PRO A 101 -0.73 -16.06 23.56
C PRO A 101 -0.93 -17.58 23.48
N GLY A 102 0.12 -18.31 23.10
CA GLY A 102 0.14 -19.78 23.07
C GLY A 102 0.63 -20.41 21.77
N VAL A 103 0.83 -19.64 20.70
CA VAL A 103 1.44 -20.15 19.47
C VAL A 103 2.90 -19.72 19.44
N SER A 104 3.80 -20.66 19.74
CA SER A 104 5.24 -20.42 19.67
C SER A 104 5.63 -19.96 18.25
N THR A 105 6.44 -18.89 18.17
CA THR A 105 6.82 -18.21 16.91
C THR A 105 7.48 -19.15 15.89
N THR A 106 8.04 -20.26 16.36
CA THR A 106 8.61 -21.35 15.56
C THR A 106 7.56 -22.18 14.82
N GLU A 107 6.35 -22.33 15.35
CA GLU A 107 5.25 -23.03 14.68
C GLU A 107 4.47 -22.12 13.72
N PHE A 108 4.45 -20.80 13.94
CA PHE A 108 3.69 -19.87 13.10
C PHE A 108 4.22 -19.81 11.65
N SER A 109 5.52 -20.07 11.44
CA SER A 109 6.11 -20.12 10.09
C SER A 109 5.82 -21.44 9.35
N GLY A 110 5.49 -22.52 10.06
CA GLY A 110 5.15 -23.82 9.48
C GLY A 110 3.64 -24.06 9.36
N ALA A 111 2.86 -23.67 10.36
CA ALA A 111 1.42 -23.93 10.44
C ALA A 111 0.57 -23.15 9.41
N TYR A 112 1.14 -22.11 8.79
CA TYR A 112 0.49 -21.38 7.68
C TYR A 112 1.01 -21.76 6.30
N ALA A 113 2.17 -22.41 6.19
CA ALA A 113 2.68 -22.91 4.91
C ALA A 113 1.91 -24.16 4.44
N ASP A 114 1.36 -24.93 5.39
CA ASP A 114 0.72 -26.23 5.16
C ASP A 114 -0.81 -26.24 5.34
N ARG A 115 -1.44 -25.08 5.59
CA ARG A 115 -2.88 -25.01 5.41
C ARG A 115 -3.12 -24.94 3.90
N PRO A 116 -3.68 -25.99 3.27
CA PRO A 116 -4.09 -25.87 1.88
C PRO A 116 -4.99 -24.64 1.84
N MET A 117 -4.66 -23.68 0.97
CA MET A 117 -5.64 -22.69 0.57
C MET A 117 -6.82 -23.52 0.10
N ILE A 118 -7.86 -23.64 0.93
CA ILE A 118 -9.16 -24.07 0.48
C ILE A 118 -9.50 -22.99 -0.53
N GLY A 119 -9.24 -23.31 -1.79
CA GLY A 119 -9.48 -22.40 -2.89
C GLY A 119 -10.91 -21.96 -2.72
N TYR A 120 -11.09 -20.67 -2.44
CA TYR A 120 -12.34 -20.01 -2.78
C TYR A 120 -12.40 -20.13 -4.29
N GLY A 121 -12.96 -21.25 -4.74
CA GLY A 121 -13.28 -21.49 -6.13
C GLY A 121 -14.03 -20.26 -6.57
N TYR A 122 -13.42 -19.52 -7.48
CA TYR A 122 -14.15 -18.57 -8.29
C TYR A 122 -15.32 -19.36 -8.84
N GLY A 123 -16.53 -19.06 -8.34
CA GLY A 123 -17.74 -19.77 -8.69
C GLY A 123 -17.83 -19.82 -10.20
N ASP A 124 -17.63 -21.02 -10.72
CA ASP A 124 -18.02 -21.37 -12.07
C ASP A 124 -19.54 -21.22 -12.08
N TYR A 125 -20.02 -20.08 -12.60
CA TYR A 125 -21.44 -19.78 -12.81
C TYR A 125 -21.98 -20.65 -13.96
N GLY A 126 -21.89 -21.97 -13.80
CA GLY A 126 -22.18 -22.97 -14.82
C GLY A 126 -22.83 -24.21 -14.23
N GLY A 127 -23.77 -24.05 -13.29
CA GLY A 127 -24.46 -25.18 -12.66
C GLY A 127 -25.88 -24.84 -12.25
N TYR A 128 -26.79 -24.78 -13.21
CA TYR A 128 -28.23 -24.92 -12.94
C TYR A 128 -28.50 -26.38 -12.55
N GLY A 129 -28.58 -26.67 -11.25
CA GLY A 129 -29.01 -27.95 -10.71
C GLY A 129 -28.85 -27.92 -9.19
N ASP A 130 -29.88 -27.49 -8.45
CA ASP A 130 -30.96 -28.34 -7.91
C ASP A 130 -30.74 -28.57 -6.40
N GLY A 131 -31.80 -28.23 -5.65
CA GLY A 131 -32.10 -28.55 -4.25
C GLY A 131 -30.95 -28.89 -3.28
N GLY A 132 -30.50 -27.91 -2.49
CA GLY A 132 -29.69 -28.19 -1.31
C GLY A 132 -29.58 -27.00 -0.37
N TYR A 133 -30.42 -27.01 0.67
CA TYR A 133 -30.37 -26.18 1.88
C TYR A 133 -29.45 -24.96 1.82
N GLY A 134 -30.05 -23.80 1.51
CA GLY A 134 -29.41 -22.49 1.70
C GLY A 134 -28.96 -22.37 3.15
N MET A 135 -27.66 -22.60 3.38
CA MET A 135 -27.02 -22.13 4.59
C MET A 135 -27.19 -20.60 4.57
N PRO A 136 -27.71 -19.99 5.66
CA PRO A 136 -27.84 -18.55 5.69
C PRO A 136 -26.45 -18.00 5.45
N PHE A 137 -26.37 -17.02 4.57
CA PHE A 137 -25.22 -16.17 4.32
C PHE A 137 -24.75 -15.58 5.66
N GLY A 138 -24.04 -16.38 6.46
CA GLY A 138 -23.12 -15.89 7.45
C GLY A 138 -22.07 -15.19 6.64
N GLU A 139 -22.20 -13.87 6.53
CA GLU A 139 -21.13 -13.00 6.08
C GLU A 139 -19.85 -13.54 6.70
N SER A 140 -18.99 -14.14 5.89
CA SER A 140 -17.66 -14.57 6.27
C SER A 140 -16.82 -13.30 6.47
N ARG A 141 -17.18 -12.51 7.49
CA ARG A 141 -16.49 -11.33 8.03
C ARG A 141 -15.10 -11.66 8.60
N SER A 142 -14.48 -12.77 8.19
CA SER A 142 -13.21 -13.24 8.73
C SER A 142 -12.01 -12.92 7.83
N TRP A 143 -12.21 -12.42 6.62
CA TRP A 143 -11.13 -12.00 5.74
C TRP A 143 -11.14 -10.49 5.71
N LEU A 144 -10.27 -9.78 6.43
CA LEU A 144 -9.85 -8.39 6.12
C LEU A 144 -8.82 -7.70 7.03
N PRO A 145 -8.29 -8.23 8.16
CA PRO A 145 -7.20 -7.51 8.86
C PRO A 145 -5.91 -7.47 8.03
N GLY A 146 -5.63 -8.53 7.27
CA GLY A 146 -4.42 -8.64 6.45
C GLY A 146 -4.46 -7.77 5.20
N GLU A 147 -5.55 -7.84 4.43
CA GLU A 147 -5.66 -7.10 3.17
C GLU A 147 -5.70 -5.58 3.40
N ALA A 148 -6.49 -5.11 4.37
CA ALA A 148 -6.53 -3.69 4.72
C ALA A 148 -5.15 -3.20 5.19
N PHE A 149 -4.42 -4.00 5.99
CA PHE A 149 -3.07 -3.67 6.42
C PHE A 149 -2.10 -3.53 5.23
N MET A 150 -2.10 -4.51 4.32
CA MET A 150 -1.22 -4.49 3.13
C MET A 150 -1.57 -3.31 2.24
N ALA A 151 -2.86 -3.08 1.99
CA ALA A 151 -3.35 -1.99 1.17
C ALA A 151 -2.94 -0.62 1.75
N ILE A 152 -3.22 -0.37 3.03
CA ILE A 152 -2.77 0.84 3.75
C ILE A 152 -1.25 0.98 3.65
N GLY A 153 -0.50 -0.10 3.88
CA GLY A 153 0.95 -0.13 3.77
C GLY A 153 1.46 0.30 2.40
N HIS A 154 0.86 -0.21 1.31
CA HIS A 154 1.23 0.19 -0.05
C HIS A 154 0.91 1.65 -0.33
N VAL A 155 -0.22 2.18 0.15
CA VAL A 155 -0.54 3.61 0.02
C VAL A 155 0.48 4.48 0.72
N LEU A 156 0.88 4.12 1.94
CA LEU A 156 1.91 4.84 2.68
C LEU A 156 3.25 4.80 1.95
N TRP A 157 3.65 3.65 1.41
CA TRP A 157 4.85 3.53 0.57
C TRP A 157 4.76 4.39 -0.70
N THR A 158 3.58 4.47 -1.32
CA THR A 158 3.33 5.33 -2.49
C THR A 158 3.65 6.79 -2.16
N ILE A 159 3.18 7.27 -1.01
CA ILE A 159 3.42 8.65 -0.55
C ILE A 159 4.91 8.88 -0.30
N VAL A 160 5.58 7.96 0.41
CA VAL A 160 7.02 8.06 0.72
C VAL A 160 7.86 8.08 -0.56
N LEU A 161 7.59 7.18 -1.50
CA LEU A 161 8.27 7.12 -2.79
C LEU A 161 7.98 8.36 -3.64
N GLY A 162 6.74 8.87 -3.59
CA GLY A 162 6.37 10.15 -4.20
C GLY A 162 7.24 11.28 -3.69
N LEU A 163 7.31 11.49 -2.37
CA LEU A 163 8.12 12.55 -1.76
C LEU A 163 9.60 12.42 -2.12
N ALA A 164 10.15 11.20 -2.11
CA ALA A 164 11.52 10.95 -2.54
C ALA A 164 11.74 11.32 -4.02
N GLY A 165 10.80 10.96 -4.90
CA GLY A 165 10.80 11.34 -6.31
C GLY A 165 10.75 12.85 -6.53
N GLY A 166 9.97 13.57 -5.72
CA GLY A 166 9.93 15.03 -5.72
C GLY A 166 11.28 15.66 -5.36
N VAL A 167 11.92 15.19 -4.27
CA VAL A 167 13.25 15.68 -3.87
C VAL A 167 14.29 15.41 -4.97
N PHE A 168 14.26 14.22 -5.55
CA PHE A 168 15.15 13.86 -6.66
C PHE A 168 14.94 14.76 -7.88
N ALA A 169 13.70 15.06 -8.25
CA ALA A 169 13.39 15.93 -9.38
C ALA A 169 13.91 17.37 -9.15
N VAL A 170 13.81 17.89 -7.93
CA VAL A 170 14.40 19.19 -7.57
C VAL A 170 15.92 19.17 -7.69
N PHE A 171 16.56 18.10 -7.21
CA PHE A 171 18.02 17.96 -7.33
C PHE A 171 18.48 17.98 -8.79
N VAL A 172 17.79 17.25 -9.68
CA VAL A 172 18.07 17.25 -11.12
C VAL A 172 17.82 18.63 -11.74
N TYR A 173 16.72 19.30 -11.35
CA TYR A 173 16.41 20.65 -11.81
C TYR A 173 17.48 21.68 -11.42
N ALA A 174 17.91 21.67 -10.15
CA ALA A 174 18.92 22.58 -9.63
C ALA A 174 20.26 22.41 -10.36
N ARG A 175 20.69 21.17 -10.59
CA ARG A 175 21.92 20.88 -11.33
C ARG A 175 21.91 21.45 -12.74
N ARG A 176 20.79 21.30 -13.47
CA ARG A 176 20.65 21.85 -14.83
C ARG A 176 20.70 23.39 -14.87
N CYS A 177 20.19 24.06 -13.85
CA CYS A 177 20.24 25.52 -13.78
C CYS A 177 21.67 26.02 -13.55
N THR A 178 22.46 25.32 -12.74
CA THR A 178 23.87 25.65 -12.51
C THR A 178 24.70 25.52 -13.78
N ASP A 179 24.48 24.44 -14.54
CA ASP A 179 25.23 24.18 -15.78
C ASP A 179 24.93 25.22 -16.88
N GLY A 180 23.69 25.70 -16.97
CA GLY A 180 23.30 26.73 -17.95
C GLY A 180 23.96 28.09 -17.71
N ASN A 181 24.23 28.44 -16.45
CA ASN A 181 24.88 29.70 -16.09
C ASN A 181 26.40 29.70 -16.37
N ALA A 182 27.03 28.52 -16.50
CA ALA A 182 28.45 28.41 -16.83
C ALA A 182 28.74 28.57 -18.34
N SER A 183 27.70 28.56 -19.18
CA SER A 183 27.80 28.63 -20.64
C SER A 183 27.58 30.03 -21.25
N ASN A 184 27.28 31.02 -20.41
CA ASN A 184 27.12 32.44 -20.79
C ASN A 184 28.26 33.28 -20.21
#